data_AF-A0A0D6M7S9-F1
#
_entry.id   AF-A0A0D6M7S9-F1
#
_cell.length_a   1.000
_cell.length_b   1.000
_cell.length_c   1.000
_cell.angle_alpha   90.00
_cell.angle_beta   90.00
_cell.angle_gamma   90.00
#
_symmetry.space_group_name_H-M   'P 1'
#
loop_
_entity.id
_entity.type
_entity.pdbx_description
1 polymer ?
#
loop_
_entity_poly.entity_id
_entity_poly.type
_entity_poly.pdbx_seq_one_letter_code
_entity_poly.pdbx_strand_id
1 'polypeptide(L)'
;MGIVAHEFMHAFGMYHMQMRDDRDTYVTIDLSSVATQSQNNFVKLPSSSVINYNPYEYGSVMHYDAKSFSSTGNYTIIPVDASYLRTIGARAISFYDIKTINDHYKCHARCGAGSAKCVNAGYPNPRNCKVCNCPAGYGGATCNVRPAGCGEALVATALWKVRQFTFGDATVTGSRDTYMTCNHRVQAPAGKRVQIRITSLDNAYCRHGCNLHAIEPKIRNNKRVTNPRICCSDELNKVFTSTINPTPIVSYNRYQTSTYTFHYRFI
;
A
#
# COMPACT_ATOMS: atom_id res chain seq x y z
N MET A 1 3.89 -14.19 -6.47
CA MET A 1 4.46 -14.05 -5.11
C MET A 1 3.45 -13.63 -4.06
N GLY A 2 2.42 -12.81 -4.34
CA GLY A 2 1.50 -12.34 -3.27
C GLY A 2 0.80 -13.45 -2.46
N ILE A 3 0.33 -14.53 -3.12
CA ILE A 3 -0.29 -15.68 -2.43
C ILE A 3 0.76 -16.46 -1.64
N VAL A 4 1.89 -16.80 -2.26
CA VAL A 4 2.98 -17.50 -1.56
C VAL A 4 3.44 -16.71 -0.33
N ALA A 5 3.63 -15.40 -0.44
CA ALA A 5 3.99 -14.54 0.68
C ALA A 5 2.93 -14.55 1.80
N HIS A 6 1.64 -14.56 1.45
CA HIS A 6 0.53 -14.68 2.41
C HIS A 6 0.63 -15.98 3.23
N GLU A 7 0.81 -17.11 2.56
CA GLU A 7 0.92 -18.41 3.25
C GLU A 7 2.20 -18.51 4.08
N PHE A 8 3.32 -17.96 3.61
CA PHE A 8 4.54 -17.88 4.42
C PHE A 8 4.37 -16.99 5.65
N MET A 9 3.60 -15.90 5.56
CA MET A 9 3.30 -15.06 6.73
C MET A 9 2.46 -15.81 7.77
N HIS A 10 1.52 -16.65 7.35
CA HIS A 10 0.84 -17.58 8.27
C HIS A 10 1.83 -18.52 8.95
N ALA A 11 2.79 -19.10 8.20
CA ALA A 11 3.83 -19.95 8.79
C ALA A 11 4.74 -19.20 9.79
N PHE A 12 4.90 -17.88 9.64
CA PHE A 12 5.57 -17.01 10.61
C PHE A 12 4.68 -16.56 11.79
N GLY A 13 3.46 -17.09 11.90
CA GLY A 13 2.53 -16.81 13.00
C GLY A 13 1.66 -15.57 12.82
N MET A 14 1.56 -15.02 11.61
CA MET A 14 0.66 -13.89 11.34
C MET A 14 -0.77 -14.38 11.05
N TYR A 15 -1.74 -13.87 11.81
CA TYR A 15 -3.15 -13.98 11.46
C TYR A 15 -3.55 -12.96 10.41
N HIS A 16 -4.74 -13.13 9.82
CA HIS A 16 -5.27 -12.12 8.90
C HIS A 16 -5.47 -10.77 9.59
N MET A 17 -5.24 -9.69 8.86
CA MET A 17 -5.28 -8.32 9.40
C MET A 17 -6.66 -7.98 9.98
N GLN A 18 -7.75 -8.45 9.35
CA GLN A 18 -9.11 -8.24 9.85
C GLN A 18 -9.45 -9.05 11.11
N MET A 19 -8.59 -9.94 11.59
CA MET A 19 -8.81 -10.71 12.82
C MET A 19 -8.21 -10.05 14.07
N ARG A 20 -7.48 -8.93 13.92
CA ARG A 20 -6.90 -8.20 15.07
C ARG A 20 -7.95 -7.79 16.09
N ASP A 21 -7.55 -7.76 17.35
CA ASP A 21 -8.38 -7.32 18.49
C ASP A 21 -8.87 -5.86 18.35
N ASP A 22 -8.13 -5.01 17.64
CA ASP A 22 -8.44 -3.59 17.37
C ASP A 22 -9.18 -3.33 16.04
N ARG A 23 -9.51 -4.38 15.26
CA ARG A 23 -9.99 -4.25 13.87
C ARG A 23 -11.28 -3.44 13.72
N ASP A 24 -12.17 -3.44 14.71
CA ASP A 24 -13.46 -2.73 14.64
C ASP A 24 -13.33 -1.19 14.64
N THR A 25 -12.13 -0.66 14.92
CA THR A 25 -11.83 0.78 14.75
C THR A 25 -11.49 1.15 13.30
N TYR A 26 -11.21 0.15 12.45
CA TYR A 26 -10.74 0.33 11.08
C TYR A 26 -11.70 -0.24 10.03
N VAL A 27 -12.41 -1.32 10.37
CA VAL A 27 -13.36 -2.00 9.47
C VAL A 27 -14.61 -2.43 10.24
N THR A 28 -15.74 -2.45 9.55
CA THR A 28 -16.97 -3.12 9.97
C THR A 28 -17.10 -4.45 9.24
N ILE A 29 -17.48 -5.50 9.95
CA ILE A 29 -17.73 -6.83 9.38
C ILE A 29 -19.24 -7.03 9.23
N ASP A 30 -19.69 -7.31 8.01
CA ASP A 30 -21.07 -7.67 7.69
C ASP A 30 -21.12 -9.13 7.22
N LEU A 31 -21.70 -9.99 8.06
CA LEU A 31 -21.79 -11.43 7.79
C LEU A 31 -23.13 -11.83 7.16
N SER A 32 -24.01 -10.88 6.84
CA SER A 32 -25.34 -11.16 6.25
C SER A 32 -25.27 -11.93 4.93
N SER A 33 -24.17 -11.77 4.18
CA SER A 33 -23.90 -12.48 2.92
C SER A 33 -22.87 -13.60 3.04
N VAL A 34 -22.49 -13.99 4.26
CA VAL A 34 -21.49 -15.04 4.53
C VAL A 34 -22.17 -16.28 5.09
N ALA A 35 -21.97 -17.42 4.43
CA ALA A 35 -22.50 -18.71 4.89
C ALA A 35 -22.00 -19.04 6.31
N THR A 36 -22.87 -19.57 7.17
CA THR A 36 -22.58 -19.81 8.60
C THR A 36 -21.28 -20.58 8.82
N GLN A 37 -21.00 -21.60 8.00
CA GLN A 37 -19.78 -22.41 8.07
C GLN A 37 -18.48 -21.65 7.73
N SER A 38 -18.58 -20.44 7.18
CA SER A 38 -17.44 -19.59 6.80
C SER A 38 -17.29 -18.35 7.68
N GLN A 39 -18.23 -18.08 8.59
CA GLN A 39 -18.20 -16.91 9.47
C GLN A 39 -17.03 -16.93 10.46
N ASN A 40 -16.50 -18.12 10.79
CA ASN A 40 -15.30 -18.28 11.62
C ASN A 40 -14.05 -17.59 11.04
N ASN A 41 -13.98 -17.38 9.72
CA ASN A 41 -12.88 -16.66 9.07
C ASN A 41 -12.83 -15.15 9.42
N PHE A 42 -13.85 -14.64 10.12
CA PHE A 42 -13.97 -13.23 10.53
C PHE A 42 -13.90 -13.04 12.06
N VAL A 43 -13.57 -14.10 12.80
CA VAL A 43 -13.45 -14.04 14.26
C VAL A 43 -12.47 -12.95 14.66
N LYS A 44 -12.88 -12.12 15.61
CA LYS A 44 -11.98 -11.18 16.27
C LYS A 44 -11.20 -11.94 17.33
N LEU A 45 -9.88 -11.94 17.21
CA LEU A 45 -9.03 -12.58 18.20
C LEU A 45 -8.99 -11.72 19.48
N PRO A 46 -8.97 -12.35 20.66
CA PRO A 46 -8.82 -11.62 21.91
C PRO A 46 -7.40 -11.05 22.03
N SER A 47 -7.25 -9.92 22.72
CA SER A 47 -5.97 -9.23 22.92
C SER A 47 -4.91 -10.09 23.64
N SER A 48 -5.33 -11.12 24.38
CA SER A 48 -4.44 -12.11 24.99
C SER A 48 -3.77 -13.06 23.99
N SER A 49 -4.31 -13.18 22.78
CA SER A 49 -3.87 -14.14 21.77
C SER A 49 -3.20 -13.49 20.56
N VAL A 50 -3.15 -12.15 20.51
CA VAL A 50 -2.52 -11.39 19.41
C VAL A 50 -1.63 -10.29 19.96
N ILE A 51 -0.56 -9.98 19.21
CA ILE A 51 0.32 -8.86 19.51
C ILE A 51 0.35 -7.94 18.30
N ASN A 52 -0.10 -6.70 18.49
CA ASN A 52 -0.11 -5.68 17.45
C ASN A 52 1.19 -4.86 17.45
N TYR A 53 2.25 -5.40 16.86
CA TYR A 53 3.56 -4.71 16.76
C TYR A 53 3.50 -3.37 16.02
N ASN A 54 2.58 -3.25 15.06
CA ASN A 54 2.46 -2.11 14.15
C ASN A 54 0.99 -1.69 14.01
N PRO A 55 0.72 -0.45 13.55
CA PRO A 55 -0.64 0.02 13.27
C PRO A 55 -1.38 -0.89 12.28
N TYR A 56 -2.71 -0.81 12.28
CA TYR A 56 -3.54 -1.50 11.31
C TYR A 56 -3.18 -1.08 9.88
N GLU A 57 -3.03 -2.06 8.99
CA GLU A 57 -2.51 -1.85 7.64
C GLU A 57 -3.50 -2.38 6.61
N TYR A 58 -4.34 -1.50 6.08
CA TYR A 58 -5.36 -1.84 5.07
C TYR A 58 -4.76 -2.50 3.82
N GLY A 59 -3.54 -2.12 3.42
CA GLY A 59 -2.86 -2.69 2.26
C GLY A 59 -2.01 -3.92 2.55
N SER A 60 -2.15 -4.51 3.75
CA SER A 60 -1.42 -5.72 4.14
C SER A 60 -1.78 -6.87 3.22
N VAL A 61 -0.79 -7.68 2.84
CA VAL A 61 -1.03 -8.92 2.09
C VAL A 61 -1.85 -9.93 2.90
N MET A 62 -1.94 -9.75 4.23
CA MET A 62 -2.73 -10.55 5.16
C MET A 62 -4.16 -10.03 5.34
N HIS A 63 -4.54 -8.94 4.66
CA HIS A 63 -5.90 -8.42 4.74
C HIS A 63 -6.78 -9.07 3.66
N TYR A 64 -7.96 -9.57 4.04
CA TYR A 64 -8.97 -10.02 3.09
C TYR A 64 -9.50 -8.90 2.19
N ASP A 65 -10.05 -9.27 1.03
CA ASP A 65 -10.72 -8.32 0.17
C ASP A 65 -12.12 -7.94 0.71
N ALA A 66 -12.70 -6.87 0.20
CA ALA A 66 -13.96 -6.31 0.68
C ALA A 66 -15.18 -7.26 0.54
N LYS A 67 -15.09 -8.29 -0.30
CA LYS A 67 -16.17 -9.24 -0.63
C LYS A 67 -15.79 -10.69 -0.34
N SER A 68 -14.71 -10.94 0.39
CA SER A 68 -14.28 -12.30 0.72
C SER A 68 -15.43 -13.07 1.37
N PHE A 69 -15.65 -14.31 0.92
CA PHE A 69 -16.71 -15.23 1.38
C PHE A 69 -18.16 -14.78 1.15
N SER A 70 -18.42 -13.71 0.40
CA SER A 70 -19.79 -13.31 0.05
C SER A 70 -20.44 -14.27 -0.95
N SER A 71 -21.66 -14.74 -0.67
CA SER A 71 -22.47 -15.53 -1.60
C SER A 71 -23.34 -14.70 -2.55
N THR A 72 -23.60 -13.43 -2.20
CA THR A 72 -24.47 -12.52 -2.97
C THR A 72 -23.69 -11.39 -3.65
N GLY A 73 -22.37 -11.32 -3.44
CA GLY A 73 -21.53 -10.25 -3.95
C GLY A 73 -21.65 -8.94 -3.17
N ASN A 74 -22.30 -8.92 -2.01
CA ASN A 74 -22.29 -7.80 -1.08
C ASN A 74 -20.91 -7.66 -0.40
N TYR A 75 -20.64 -6.47 0.14
CA TYR A 75 -19.42 -6.27 0.95
C TYR A 75 -19.55 -7.01 2.28
N THR A 76 -18.48 -7.71 2.67
CA THR A 76 -18.36 -8.42 3.95
C THR A 76 -17.40 -7.71 4.90
N ILE A 77 -16.44 -6.97 4.34
CA ILE A 77 -15.52 -6.11 5.09
C ILE A 77 -15.63 -4.69 4.53
N ILE A 78 -16.08 -3.76 5.38
CA ILE A 78 -16.36 -2.38 5.01
C ILE A 78 -15.39 -1.49 5.77
N PRO A 79 -14.38 -0.88 5.11
CA PRO A 79 -13.48 0.05 5.79
C PRO A 79 -14.23 1.27 6.32
N VAL A 80 -13.91 1.69 7.55
CA VAL A 80 -14.41 2.93 8.16
C VAL A 80 -14.02 4.13 7.29
N ASP A 81 -12.77 4.16 6.82
CA ASP A 81 -12.35 5.07 5.76
C ASP A 81 -12.63 4.43 4.40
N ALA A 82 -13.76 4.80 3.79
CA ALA A 82 -14.24 4.26 2.53
C ALA A 82 -13.24 4.36 1.36
N SER A 83 -12.23 5.24 1.44
CA SER A 83 -11.18 5.31 0.42
C SER A 83 -10.33 4.03 0.36
N TYR A 84 -10.34 3.19 1.39
CA TYR A 84 -9.62 1.91 1.42
C TYR A 84 -10.41 0.73 0.86
N LEU A 85 -11.66 0.92 0.42
CA LEU A 85 -12.52 -0.17 -0.06
C LEU A 85 -11.86 -0.99 -1.20
N ARG A 86 -11.17 -0.33 -2.13
CA ARG A 86 -10.43 -1.00 -3.21
C ARG A 86 -9.01 -1.42 -2.83
N THR A 87 -8.51 -0.98 -1.67
CA THR A 87 -7.15 -1.26 -1.20
C THR A 87 -7.07 -2.58 -0.43
N ILE A 88 -8.05 -2.89 0.40
CA ILE A 88 -8.10 -4.15 1.17
C ILE A 88 -8.17 -5.35 0.23
N GLY A 89 -7.44 -6.42 0.55
CA GLY A 89 -7.25 -7.57 -0.35
C GLY A 89 -6.04 -7.45 -1.29
N ALA A 90 -5.21 -6.43 -1.08
CA ALA A 90 -3.98 -6.23 -1.84
C ALA A 90 -3.08 -7.47 -1.80
N ARG A 91 -2.39 -7.73 -2.92
CA ARG A 91 -1.44 -8.86 -3.04
C ARG A 91 0.02 -8.42 -3.04
N ALA A 92 0.28 -7.16 -2.69
CA ALA A 92 1.61 -6.62 -2.51
C ALA A 92 1.99 -6.67 -1.03
N ILE A 93 3.20 -7.16 -0.73
CA ILE A 93 3.74 -7.12 0.62
C ILE A 93 3.91 -5.65 1.03
N SER A 94 3.27 -5.25 2.14
CA SER A 94 3.38 -3.91 2.68
C SER A 94 4.65 -3.74 3.51
N PHE A 95 5.00 -2.49 3.83
CA PHE A 95 6.13 -2.20 4.71
C PHE A 95 5.90 -2.78 6.11
N TYR A 96 4.66 -2.70 6.62
CA TYR A 96 4.33 -3.20 7.95
C TYR A 96 4.25 -4.72 8.02
N ASP A 97 4.00 -5.42 6.91
CA ASP A 97 4.09 -6.88 6.89
C ASP A 97 5.54 -7.32 7.20
N ILE A 98 6.51 -6.77 6.47
CA ILE A 98 7.95 -7.06 6.69
C ILE A 98 8.38 -6.62 8.09
N LYS A 99 7.96 -5.42 8.51
CA LYS A 99 8.34 -4.88 9.81
C LYS A 99 7.81 -5.74 10.95
N THR A 100 6.57 -6.22 10.87
CA THR A 100 5.96 -7.08 11.91
C THR A 100 6.75 -8.36 12.13
N ILE A 101 7.19 -9.03 11.05
CA ILE A 101 8.06 -10.22 11.17
C ILE A 101 9.39 -9.84 11.83
N ASN A 102 10.02 -8.76 11.39
CA ASN A 102 11.30 -8.32 11.96
C ASN A 102 11.21 -7.94 13.44
N ASP A 103 10.11 -7.31 13.85
CA ASP A 103 9.86 -6.97 15.25
C ASP A 103 9.65 -8.25 16.07
N HIS A 104 8.79 -9.16 15.59
CA HIS A 104 8.42 -10.39 16.29
C HIS A 104 9.64 -11.31 16.53
N TYR A 105 10.43 -11.53 15.48
CA TYR A 105 11.64 -12.37 15.56
C TYR A 105 12.89 -11.60 16.00
N LYS A 106 12.72 -10.34 16.48
CA LYS A 106 13.80 -9.49 17.00
C LYS A 106 14.97 -9.34 16.02
N CYS A 107 14.70 -9.35 14.72
CA CYS A 107 15.70 -9.28 13.65
C CYS A 107 16.56 -8.01 13.76
N HIS A 108 16.00 -6.93 14.29
CA HIS A 108 16.69 -5.65 14.45
C HIS A 108 17.95 -5.73 15.34
N ALA A 109 18.04 -6.70 16.25
CA ALA A 109 19.21 -6.91 17.10
C ALA A 109 20.49 -7.24 16.30
N ARG A 110 20.36 -7.63 15.03
CA ARG A 110 21.50 -7.87 14.12
C ARG A 110 22.20 -6.59 13.69
N CYS A 111 21.54 -5.44 13.80
CA CYS A 111 22.08 -4.14 13.41
C CYS A 111 22.45 -3.33 14.66
N GLY A 112 23.74 -3.03 14.80
CA GLY A 112 24.29 -2.27 15.93
C GLY A 112 24.79 -0.89 15.54
N ALA A 113 25.72 -0.36 16.35
CA ALA A 113 26.43 0.87 16.07
C ALA A 113 27.13 0.82 14.68
N GLY A 114 27.02 1.90 13.90
CA GLY A 114 27.57 1.96 12.53
C GLY A 114 26.67 1.38 11.43
N SER A 115 25.41 1.05 11.75
CA SER A 115 24.36 0.75 10.77
C SER A 115 23.91 2.00 10.02
N ALA A 116 23.23 1.82 8.89
CA ALA A 116 22.71 2.91 8.07
C ALA A 116 21.77 3.84 8.86
N LYS A 117 21.97 5.16 8.72
CA LYS A 117 21.05 6.17 9.26
C LYS A 117 19.88 6.37 8.30
N CYS A 118 18.80 5.66 8.57
CA CYS A 118 17.61 5.69 7.71
C CYS A 118 16.78 6.95 7.93
N VAL A 119 16.31 7.55 6.84
CA VAL A 119 15.35 8.67 6.86
C VAL A 119 13.98 8.20 6.35
N ASN A 120 13.00 9.11 6.32
CA ASN A 120 11.65 8.84 5.80
C ASN A 120 10.95 7.63 6.43
N ALA A 121 11.19 7.40 7.72
CA ALA A 121 10.66 6.29 8.51
C ALA A 121 11.13 4.89 8.07
N GLY A 122 12.23 4.79 7.31
CA GLY A 122 12.94 3.54 7.10
C GLY A 122 13.68 3.05 8.36
N TYR A 123 14.14 1.81 8.34
CA TYR A 123 14.98 1.22 9.39
C TYR A 123 16.09 0.35 8.79
N PRO A 124 17.23 0.13 9.50
CA PRO A 124 18.33 -0.67 8.97
C PRO A 124 17.87 -2.08 8.58
N ASN A 125 18.23 -2.53 7.37
CA ASN A 125 17.83 -3.84 6.89
C ASN A 125 18.57 -4.94 7.70
N PRO A 126 17.86 -5.82 8.43
CA PRO A 126 18.50 -6.86 9.25
C PRO A 126 19.32 -7.90 8.49
N ARG A 127 19.18 -7.98 7.15
CA ARG A 127 20.03 -8.81 6.28
C ARG A 127 21.28 -8.07 5.80
N ASN A 128 21.26 -6.75 5.79
CA ASN A 128 22.38 -5.91 5.41
C ASN A 128 22.27 -4.54 6.11
N CYS A 129 22.91 -4.40 7.27
CA CYS A 129 22.79 -3.23 8.12
C CYS A 129 23.41 -1.95 7.52
N LYS A 130 24.02 -2.01 6.33
CA LYS A 130 24.54 -0.85 5.59
C LYS A 130 23.50 -0.22 4.65
N VAL A 131 22.35 -0.84 4.48
CA VAL A 131 21.21 -0.28 3.74
C VAL A 131 19.94 -0.32 4.58
N CYS A 132 18.96 0.50 4.21
CA CYS A 132 17.68 0.59 4.89
C CYS A 132 16.58 -0.19 4.17
N ASN A 133 15.65 -0.75 4.94
CA ASN A 133 14.32 -1.07 4.44
C ASN A 133 13.53 0.23 4.33
N CYS A 134 13.10 0.58 3.12
CA CYS A 134 12.45 1.85 2.82
C CYS A 134 10.95 1.68 2.63
N PRO A 135 10.12 2.61 3.14
CA PRO A 135 8.72 2.66 2.78
C PRO A 135 8.53 2.88 1.28
N ALA A 136 7.40 2.42 0.73
CA ALA A 136 7.09 2.58 -0.68
C ALA A 136 7.17 4.06 -1.12
N GLY A 137 7.83 4.31 -2.25
CA GLY A 137 8.12 5.65 -2.77
C GLY A 137 9.43 6.27 -2.29
N TYR A 138 10.18 5.58 -1.40
CA TYR A 138 11.52 5.97 -0.95
C TYR A 138 12.54 4.88 -1.26
N GLY A 139 13.77 5.26 -1.58
CA GLY A 139 14.84 4.34 -1.95
C GLY A 139 16.24 4.89 -1.66
N GLY A 140 17.25 4.18 -2.17
CA GLY A 140 18.65 4.39 -1.84
C GLY A 140 19.03 3.78 -0.49
N ALA A 141 20.33 3.76 -0.19
CA ALA A 141 20.85 3.12 1.02
C ALA A 141 20.25 3.67 2.32
N THR A 142 19.78 4.91 2.34
CA THR A 142 19.23 5.59 3.52
C THR A 142 17.75 6.00 3.38
N CYS A 143 17.05 5.60 2.31
CA CYS A 143 15.68 6.02 2.01
C CYS A 143 15.49 7.52 1.72
N ASN A 144 16.55 8.22 1.29
CA ASN A 144 16.53 9.66 1.03
C ASN A 144 16.15 10.03 -0.42
N VAL A 145 16.24 9.09 -1.35
CA VAL A 145 16.00 9.32 -2.78
C VAL A 145 14.71 8.65 -3.26
N ARG A 146 14.29 9.02 -4.47
CA ARG A 146 13.25 8.29 -5.21
C ARG A 146 13.79 6.90 -5.58
N PRO A 147 12.98 5.82 -5.52
CA PRO A 147 13.38 4.53 -6.03
C PRO A 147 13.87 4.62 -7.49
N ALA A 148 14.87 3.81 -7.83
CA ALA A 148 15.40 3.74 -9.19
C ALA A 148 14.37 3.15 -10.18
N GLY A 149 14.57 3.38 -11.48
CA GLY A 149 13.66 2.94 -12.54
C GLY A 149 12.58 3.99 -12.85
N CYS A 150 11.42 3.50 -13.32
CA CYS A 150 10.31 4.32 -13.81
C CYS A 150 9.89 5.42 -12.83
N GLY A 151 9.58 6.59 -13.37
CA GLY A 151 9.06 7.74 -12.65
C GLY A 151 10.07 8.89 -12.54
N GLU A 152 9.61 10.01 -11.99
CA GLU A 152 10.31 11.30 -12.14
C GLU A 152 10.21 12.16 -10.88
N ALA A 153 11.18 13.07 -10.72
CA ALA A 153 11.04 14.20 -9.81
C ALA A 153 10.23 15.31 -10.51
N LEU A 154 9.12 15.71 -9.91
CA LEU A 154 8.19 16.70 -10.45
C LEU A 154 8.16 17.91 -9.52
N VAL A 155 8.20 19.11 -10.09
CA VAL A 155 8.06 20.37 -9.33
C VAL A 155 6.64 20.91 -9.52
N ALA A 156 5.91 21.07 -8.42
CA ALA A 156 4.56 21.62 -8.41
C ALA A 156 4.59 23.15 -8.55
N THR A 157 3.54 23.70 -9.17
CA THR A 157 3.26 25.14 -9.21
C THR A 157 1.90 25.42 -8.55
N ALA A 158 1.49 26.69 -8.43
CA ALA A 158 0.16 27.03 -7.92
C ALA A 158 -0.96 26.62 -8.90
N LEU A 159 -0.64 26.46 -10.19
CA LEU A 159 -1.54 25.97 -11.22
C LEU A 159 -1.47 24.45 -11.33
N TRP A 160 -2.55 23.82 -11.77
CA TRP A 160 -2.57 22.38 -12.02
C TRP A 160 -1.63 22.03 -13.17
N LYS A 161 -0.62 21.20 -12.89
CA LYS A 161 0.20 20.51 -13.88
C LYS A 161 -0.35 19.10 -14.10
N VAL A 162 -0.12 18.56 -15.29
CA VAL A 162 -0.56 17.21 -15.68
C VAL A 162 0.64 16.31 -15.84
N ARG A 163 0.52 15.06 -15.40
CA ARG A 163 1.43 13.98 -15.78
C ARG A 163 0.61 12.80 -16.27
N GLN A 164 0.84 12.44 -17.52
CA GLN A 164 0.40 11.17 -18.10
C GLN A 164 1.63 10.30 -18.34
N PHE A 165 1.54 9.01 -18.03
CA PHE A 165 2.62 8.04 -18.27
C PHE A 165 2.05 6.63 -18.42
N THR A 166 2.74 5.81 -19.21
CA THR A 166 2.44 4.40 -19.41
C THR A 166 3.60 3.56 -18.89
N PHE A 167 3.30 2.51 -18.14
CA PHE A 167 4.31 1.55 -17.72
C PHE A 167 3.69 0.16 -17.51
N GLY A 168 4.56 -0.84 -17.40
CA GLY A 168 4.20 -2.26 -17.37
C GLY A 168 4.98 -2.99 -18.47
N ASP A 169 4.46 -4.13 -18.88
CA ASP A 169 5.11 -4.99 -19.87
C ASP A 169 4.05 -5.60 -20.80
N ALA A 170 4.00 -5.13 -22.05
CA ALA A 170 2.98 -5.54 -23.01
C ALA A 170 3.12 -7.00 -23.44
N THR A 171 4.27 -7.63 -23.22
CA THR A 171 4.50 -9.05 -23.56
C THR A 171 3.86 -10.02 -22.57
N VAL A 172 3.45 -9.51 -21.41
CA VAL A 172 2.88 -10.29 -20.31
C VAL A 172 1.43 -10.64 -20.61
N THR A 173 1.18 -11.93 -20.87
CA THR A 173 -0.15 -12.48 -21.17
C THR A 173 -0.91 -13.02 -19.95
N GLY A 174 -0.22 -13.17 -18.80
CA GLY A 174 -0.80 -13.58 -17.51
C GLY A 174 -0.30 -12.70 -16.36
N SER A 175 -0.86 -12.80 -15.16
CA SER A 175 -0.43 -11.93 -14.05
C SER A 175 0.97 -12.29 -13.55
N ARG A 176 1.92 -11.34 -13.59
CA ARG A 176 3.26 -11.51 -13.02
C ARG A 176 3.19 -11.80 -11.54
N ASP A 177 4.22 -12.48 -11.06
CA ASP A 177 4.35 -12.82 -9.65
C ASP A 177 4.71 -11.63 -8.76
N THR A 178 5.42 -10.65 -9.32
CA THR A 178 5.86 -9.42 -8.67
C THR A 178 5.26 -8.21 -9.36
N TYR A 179 5.17 -7.09 -8.63
CA TYR A 179 4.77 -5.81 -9.19
C TYR A 179 5.98 -5.10 -9.81
N MET A 180 5.80 -4.61 -11.04
CA MET A 180 6.54 -3.46 -11.52
C MET A 180 6.02 -2.23 -10.79
N THR A 181 6.92 -1.29 -10.47
CA THR A 181 6.53 -0.02 -9.87
C THR A 181 7.05 1.16 -10.66
N CYS A 182 6.27 2.24 -10.69
CA CYS A 182 6.69 3.53 -11.21
C CYS A 182 6.54 4.57 -10.10
N ASN A 183 7.64 5.23 -9.77
CA ASN A 183 7.73 6.06 -8.56
C ASN A 183 7.97 7.51 -8.98
N HIS A 184 6.93 8.35 -8.93
CA HIS A 184 7.06 9.79 -9.08
C HIS A 184 7.20 10.46 -7.71
N ARG A 185 7.82 11.65 -7.67
CA ARG A 185 8.01 12.44 -6.44
C ARG A 185 7.68 13.91 -6.73
N VAL A 186 6.58 14.40 -6.19
CA VAL A 186 6.13 15.79 -6.38
C VAL A 186 6.68 16.67 -5.25
N GLN A 187 7.48 17.67 -5.60
CA GLN A 187 8.06 18.65 -4.69
C GLN A 187 7.26 19.95 -4.76
N ALA A 188 6.84 20.47 -3.60
CA ALA A 188 6.33 21.82 -3.45
C ALA A 188 7.35 22.72 -2.71
N PRO A 189 7.26 24.06 -2.83
CA PRO A 189 8.05 24.98 -2.02
C PRO A 189 7.92 24.72 -0.51
N ALA A 190 8.89 25.18 0.28
CA ALA A 190 8.83 25.08 1.74
C ALA A 190 7.55 25.74 2.28
N GLY A 191 6.92 25.11 3.28
CA GLY A 191 5.65 25.59 3.86
C GLY A 191 4.40 25.30 3.02
N LYS A 192 4.54 24.83 1.77
CA LYS A 192 3.42 24.51 0.88
C LYS A 192 3.08 23.02 0.89
N ARG A 193 1.82 22.70 0.59
CA ARG A 193 1.31 21.33 0.52
C ARG A 193 0.98 20.96 -0.92
N VAL A 194 1.18 19.70 -1.30
CA VAL A 194 0.83 19.20 -2.63
C VAL A 194 -0.63 18.75 -2.65
N GLN A 195 -1.40 19.19 -3.65
CA GLN A 195 -2.67 18.56 -4.03
C GLN A 195 -2.47 17.66 -5.25
N ILE A 196 -3.15 16.52 -5.25
CA ILE A 196 -3.09 15.50 -6.30
C ILE A 196 -4.51 15.10 -6.69
N ARG A 197 -4.77 14.94 -7.99
CA ARG A 197 -6.05 14.45 -8.50
C ARG A 197 -5.79 13.47 -9.65
N ILE A 198 -6.23 12.23 -9.52
CA ILE A 198 -6.11 11.22 -10.59
C ILE A 198 -7.32 11.40 -11.49
N THR A 199 -7.11 11.51 -12.80
CA THR A 199 -8.16 11.86 -13.77
C THR A 199 -8.39 10.80 -14.83
N SER A 200 -7.41 9.94 -15.13
CA SER A 200 -7.59 8.81 -16.05
C SER A 200 -6.81 7.57 -15.62
N LEU A 201 -7.39 6.41 -15.90
CA LEU A 201 -6.81 5.08 -15.79
C LEU A 201 -7.13 4.31 -17.09
N ASP A 202 -6.16 4.17 -17.98
CA ASP A 202 -6.33 3.43 -19.23
C ASP A 202 -5.63 2.07 -19.14
N ASN A 203 -6.29 1.03 -19.65
CA ASN A 203 -5.87 -0.36 -19.50
C ASN A 203 -5.58 -0.77 -18.03
N ALA A 204 -6.39 -0.25 -17.10
CA ALA A 204 -6.36 -0.62 -15.69
C ALA A 204 -7.65 -1.36 -15.33
N TYR A 205 -7.51 -2.57 -14.76
CA TYR A 205 -8.64 -3.39 -14.37
C TYR A 205 -9.09 -3.07 -12.95
N CYS A 206 -10.32 -2.62 -12.81
CA CYS A 206 -10.96 -2.45 -11.50
C CYS A 206 -11.22 -3.81 -10.84
N ARG A 207 -10.46 -4.10 -9.77
CA ARG A 207 -10.61 -5.29 -8.93
C ARG A 207 -10.45 -4.92 -7.47
N HIS A 208 -11.13 -5.65 -6.59
CA HIS A 208 -10.89 -5.52 -5.15
C HIS A 208 -9.44 -5.86 -4.81
N GLY A 209 -8.87 -5.11 -3.86
CA GLY A 209 -7.44 -5.14 -3.54
C GLY A 209 -6.53 -4.44 -4.55
N CYS A 210 -7.07 -3.85 -5.62
CA CYS A 210 -6.32 -3.26 -6.73
C CYS A 210 -5.11 -4.11 -7.11
N ASN A 211 -5.36 -5.42 -7.23
CA ASN A 211 -4.30 -6.41 -7.19
C ASN A 211 -3.54 -6.54 -8.50
N LEU A 212 -4.01 -5.94 -9.61
CA LEU A 212 -3.33 -5.95 -10.91
C LEU A 212 -2.65 -4.61 -11.24
N HIS A 213 -3.36 -3.53 -10.97
CA HIS A 213 -3.02 -2.16 -11.33
C HIS A 213 -3.43 -1.25 -10.19
N ALA A 214 -2.61 -0.27 -9.86
CA ALA A 214 -2.96 0.74 -8.88
C ALA A 214 -2.10 1.99 -9.03
N ILE A 215 -2.65 3.14 -8.64
CA ILE A 215 -1.88 4.34 -8.32
C ILE A 215 -2.14 4.75 -6.86
N GLU A 216 -1.06 5.00 -6.12
CA GLU A 216 -1.07 5.28 -4.69
C GLU A 216 -0.34 6.60 -4.40
N PRO A 217 -1.08 7.72 -4.30
CA PRO A 217 -0.54 8.95 -3.74
C PRO A 217 -0.20 8.77 -2.26
N LYS A 218 1.07 8.91 -1.87
CA LYS A 218 1.52 8.81 -0.47
C LYS A 218 1.27 10.14 0.24
N ILE A 219 0.03 10.38 0.66
CA ILE A 219 -0.46 11.67 1.18
C ILE A 219 -0.51 11.75 2.71
N ARG A 220 -0.39 10.63 3.43
CA ARG A 220 -0.47 10.59 4.90
C ARG A 220 0.90 10.78 5.56
N ASN A 221 0.90 11.34 6.77
CA ASN A 221 2.12 11.66 7.53
C ASN A 221 2.92 10.39 7.89
N ASN A 222 2.21 9.31 8.20
CA ASN A 222 2.83 8.00 8.37
C ASN A 222 3.30 7.47 7.02
N LYS A 223 4.57 7.67 6.70
CA LYS A 223 5.19 7.27 5.42
C LYS A 223 5.18 5.75 5.19
N ARG A 224 5.02 4.96 6.25
CA ARG A 224 5.06 3.48 6.23
C ARG A 224 3.74 2.85 5.77
N VAL A 225 2.61 3.49 6.05
CA VAL A 225 1.28 2.91 5.81
C VAL A 225 0.95 2.90 4.32
N THR A 226 0.26 1.87 3.84
CA THR A 226 -0.37 1.92 2.51
C THR A 226 -1.43 3.01 2.51
N ASN A 227 -1.34 3.91 1.53
CA ASN A 227 -2.38 4.92 1.29
C ASN A 227 -3.43 4.31 0.36
N PRO A 228 -4.63 4.91 0.23
CA PRO A 228 -5.64 4.44 -0.70
C PRO A 228 -5.07 4.20 -2.10
N ARG A 229 -5.21 2.96 -2.58
CA ARG A 229 -4.86 2.55 -3.94
C ARG A 229 -6.06 2.75 -4.83
N ILE A 230 -5.83 3.47 -5.91
CA ILE A 230 -6.85 3.82 -6.89
C ILE A 230 -6.67 2.93 -8.11
N CYS A 231 -7.72 2.20 -8.48
CA CYS A 231 -7.74 1.36 -9.68
C CYS A 231 -9.10 1.29 -10.38
N CYS A 232 -10.11 1.99 -9.83
CA CYS A 232 -11.46 2.02 -10.37
C CYS A 232 -11.90 3.46 -10.71
N SER A 233 -12.82 3.60 -11.66
CA SER A 233 -13.26 4.90 -12.18
C SER A 233 -14.06 5.73 -11.17
N ASP A 234 -14.75 5.08 -10.23
CA ASP A 234 -15.49 5.70 -9.10
C ASP A 234 -14.59 6.39 -8.07
N GLU A 235 -13.27 6.20 -8.18
CA GLU A 235 -12.27 6.83 -7.32
C GLU A 235 -11.62 8.06 -7.96
N LEU A 236 -11.88 8.33 -9.25
CA LEU A 236 -11.28 9.41 -10.01
C LEU A 236 -11.82 10.78 -9.65
N ASN A 237 -11.07 11.80 -10.02
CA ASN A 237 -11.36 13.22 -9.84
C ASN A 237 -11.46 13.71 -8.39
N LYS A 238 -11.24 12.84 -7.40
CA LYS A 238 -11.05 13.21 -6.00
C LYS A 238 -9.73 13.97 -5.83
N VAL A 239 -9.77 15.08 -5.07
CA VAL A 239 -8.59 15.89 -4.77
C VAL A 239 -8.04 15.49 -3.40
N PHE A 240 -6.81 15.00 -3.39
CA PHE A 240 -6.08 14.61 -2.20
C PHE A 240 -5.09 15.70 -1.81
N THR A 241 -5.04 16.07 -0.54
CA THR A 241 -4.04 17.03 -0.04
C THR A 241 -3.01 16.31 0.82
N SER A 242 -1.78 16.28 0.35
CA SER A 242 -0.67 15.64 1.04
C SER A 242 -0.31 16.35 2.34
N THR A 243 0.01 15.58 3.37
CA THR A 243 0.61 16.06 4.62
C THR A 243 2.13 15.91 4.61
N ILE A 244 2.73 15.43 3.52
CA ILE A 244 4.17 15.24 3.38
C ILE A 244 4.70 15.94 2.12
N ASN A 245 5.84 16.61 2.25
CA ASN A 245 6.51 17.27 1.14
C ASN A 245 8.00 16.91 1.19
N PRO A 246 8.57 16.38 0.10
CA PRO A 246 7.93 15.97 -1.15
C PRO A 246 6.96 14.79 -0.99
N THR A 247 5.98 14.71 -1.90
CA THR A 247 4.94 13.69 -1.95
C THR A 247 5.28 12.61 -2.98
N PRO A 248 5.57 11.37 -2.57
CA PRO A 248 5.67 10.24 -3.49
C PRO A 248 4.31 9.86 -4.08
N ILE A 249 4.34 9.40 -5.33
CA ILE A 249 3.21 8.74 -6.00
C ILE A 249 3.76 7.42 -6.53
N VAL A 250 3.21 6.32 -6.03
CA VAL A 250 3.67 4.97 -6.37
C VAL A 250 2.60 4.30 -7.21
N SER A 251 2.94 3.91 -8.43
CA SER A 251 2.05 3.10 -9.26
C SER A 251 2.55 1.67 -9.34
N TYR A 252 1.61 0.74 -9.43
CA TYR A 252 1.82 -0.70 -9.44
C TYR A 252 1.24 -1.30 -10.72
N ASN A 253 1.97 -2.21 -11.35
CA ASN A 253 1.50 -3.00 -12.48
C ASN A 253 2.04 -4.43 -12.37
N ARG A 254 1.22 -5.43 -12.68
CA ARG A 254 1.67 -6.82 -12.85
C ARG A 254 1.07 -7.51 -14.07
N TYR A 255 0.36 -6.79 -14.92
CA TYR A 255 -0.33 -7.33 -16.08
C TYR A 255 -0.32 -6.30 -17.19
N GLN A 256 0.15 -6.68 -18.39
CA GLN A 256 0.25 -5.79 -19.55
C GLN A 256 0.86 -4.40 -19.20
N THR A 257 0.51 -3.37 -19.96
CA THR A 257 0.81 -1.97 -19.65
C THR A 257 -0.44 -1.26 -19.15
N SER A 258 -0.28 -0.20 -18.38
CA SER A 258 -1.38 0.67 -17.94
C SER A 258 -0.93 2.12 -18.01
N THR A 259 -1.84 3.01 -18.43
CA THR A 259 -1.61 4.45 -18.53
C THR A 259 -2.36 5.15 -17.42
N TYR A 260 -1.68 6.05 -16.72
CA TYR A 260 -2.28 6.85 -15.65
C TYR A 260 -2.13 8.32 -15.99
N THR A 261 -3.17 9.09 -15.72
CA THR A 261 -3.11 10.56 -15.76
C THR A 261 -3.44 11.12 -14.38
N PHE A 262 -2.53 11.92 -13.83
CA PHE A 262 -2.77 12.66 -12.60
C PHE A 262 -2.38 14.13 -12.74
N HIS A 263 -3.12 14.97 -12.04
CA HIS A 263 -2.87 16.39 -11.91
C HIS A 263 -2.26 16.66 -10.54
N TYR A 264 -1.36 17.63 -10.48
CA TYR A 264 -0.72 18.05 -9.25
C TYR A 264 -0.48 19.56 -9.22
N ARG A 265 -0.59 20.16 -8.03
CA ARG A 265 -0.25 21.56 -7.75
C ARG A 265 0.17 21.71 -6.29
N PHE A 266 0.67 22.88 -5.90
CA PHE A 266 0.79 23.24 -4.49
C PHE A 266 -0.32 24.20 -4.05
N ILE A 267 -0.59 24.20 -2.75
CA ILE A 267 -1.40 25.19 -2.04
C ILE A 267 -0.59 25.79 -0.88
#